data_AF-A0A4Y1ZBW1-F1
#
_entry.id   AF-A0A4Y1ZBW1-F1
#
_cell.length_a   1.000
_cell.length_b   1.000
_cell.length_c   1.000
_cell.angle_alpha   90.00
_cell.angle_beta   90.00
_cell.angle_gamma   90.00
#
_symmetry.space_group_name_H-M   'P 1'
#
loop_
_entity.id
_entity.type
_entity.pdbx_description
1 polymer ?
#
loop_
_entity_poly.entity_id
_entity_poly.type
_entity_poly.pdbx_seq_one_letter_code
_entity_poly.pdbx_strand_id
1 'polypeptide(L)'
;MPLTPLDIHNKTFTRGFRGYDEDEVNDFLDQIIKDYEALIREKKDLEQEAKNTSEKLSHFSNIETTLNKSILVAQETAEEVKQNANKEAKLIVMEAKKMLIGSSMRH
;
A
#
# COMPACT_ATOMS: atom_id res chain seq x y z
N MET A 1 6.86 -29.52 7.91
CA MET A 1 7.82 -28.79 7.07
C MET A 1 7.94 -29.53 5.74
N PRO A 2 7.92 -28.83 4.60
CA PRO A 2 8.27 -29.46 3.33
C PRO A 2 9.74 -29.91 3.37
N LEU A 3 10.07 -30.96 2.61
CA LEU A 3 11.45 -31.44 2.45
C LEU A 3 12.34 -30.32 1.92
N THR A 4 13.61 -30.28 2.35
CA THR A 4 14.65 -29.45 1.73
C THR A 4 15.41 -30.26 0.66
N PRO A 5 16.07 -29.61 -0.32
CA PRO A 5 16.96 -30.30 -1.25
C PRO A 5 18.03 -31.15 -0.53
N LEU A 6 18.52 -30.67 0.61
CA LEU A 6 19.48 -31.39 1.45
C LEU A 6 18.87 -32.64 2.11
N ASP A 7 17.60 -32.57 2.51
CA ASP A 7 16.89 -33.73 3.06
C ASP A 7 16.68 -34.83 2.01
N ILE A 8 16.48 -34.42 0.75
CA ILE A 8 16.35 -35.35 -0.39
C ILE A 8 17.72 -35.98 -0.69
N HIS A 9 18.79 -35.19 -0.73
CA HIS A 9 20.15 -35.69 -0.98
C HIS A 9 20.64 -36.67 0.10
N ASN A 10 20.34 -36.38 1.38
CA ASN A 10 20.77 -37.23 2.50
C ASN A 10 19.84 -38.43 2.74
N LYS A 11 18.80 -38.62 1.92
CA LYS A 11 17.82 -39.67 2.13
C LYS A 11 18.42 -41.03 1.81
N THR A 12 18.53 -41.89 2.82
CA THR A 12 18.87 -43.30 2.64
C THR A 12 17.61 -44.16 2.57
N PHE A 13 17.63 -45.15 1.67
CA PHE A 13 16.55 -46.12 1.51
C PHE A 13 17.01 -47.50 1.97
N THR A 14 16.11 -48.25 2.62
CA THR A 14 16.38 -49.64 3.02
C THR A 14 16.28 -50.55 1.80
N ARG A 15 17.25 -51.47 1.64
CA ARG A 15 17.23 -52.45 0.56
C ARG A 15 16.24 -53.58 0.87
N GLY A 16 15.41 -53.94 -0.10
CA GLY A 16 14.45 -55.04 -0.02
C GLY A 16 14.63 -56.03 -1.18
N PHE A 17 14.14 -57.27 -1.02
CA PHE A 17 14.17 -58.25 -2.11
C PHE A 17 13.20 -57.81 -3.22
N ARG A 18 13.73 -57.47 -4.41
CA ARG A 18 13.07 -56.77 -5.54
C ARG A 18 12.77 -55.29 -5.26
N GLY A 19 13.81 -54.48 -5.10
CA GLY A 19 13.74 -53.02 -5.06
C GLY A 19 13.97 -52.37 -6.43
N TYR A 20 13.81 -51.05 -6.48
CA TYR A 20 14.25 -50.24 -7.62
C TYR A 20 15.78 -50.27 -7.76
N ASP A 21 16.27 -50.01 -8.97
CA ASP A 21 17.68 -49.79 -9.21
C ASP A 21 18.13 -48.52 -8.47
N GLU A 22 19.22 -48.63 -7.70
CA GLU A 22 19.71 -47.52 -6.88
C GLU A 22 20.27 -46.39 -7.73
N ASP A 23 20.91 -46.71 -8.86
CA ASP A 23 21.51 -45.72 -9.75
C ASP A 23 20.40 -44.94 -10.48
N GLU A 24 19.37 -45.62 -11.00
CA GLU A 24 18.22 -44.95 -11.63
C GLU A 24 17.46 -44.05 -10.65
N VAL A 25 17.30 -44.49 -9.40
CA VAL A 25 16.65 -43.69 -8.35
C VAL A 25 17.51 -42.48 -8.00
N ASN A 26 18.83 -42.63 -7.86
CA ASN A 26 19.73 -41.52 -7.54
C ASN A 26 19.74 -40.47 -8.67
N ASP A 27 19.80 -40.88 -9.93
CA ASP A 27 19.73 -39.97 -11.08
C ASP A 27 18.41 -39.16 -11.08
N PHE A 28 17.29 -39.82 -10.75
CA PHE A 28 16.00 -39.16 -10.64
C PHE A 28 15.94 -38.19 -9.44
N LEU A 29 16.49 -38.58 -8.29
CA LEU A 29 16.57 -37.72 -7.10
C LEU A 29 17.43 -36.49 -7.35
N ASP A 30 18.53 -36.61 -8.10
CA ASP A 30 19.37 -35.48 -8.50
C ASP A 30 18.62 -34.48 -9.39
N GLN A 31 17.76 -34.96 -10.28
CA GLN A 31 16.88 -34.10 -11.06
C GLN A 31 15.86 -33.38 -10.16
N ILE A 32 15.21 -34.11 -9.24
CA ILE A 32 14.27 -33.53 -8.28
C ILE A 32 14.95 -32.44 -7.45
N ILE A 33 16.16 -32.69 -6.95
CA ILE A 33 16.92 -31.72 -6.14
C ILE A 33 17.11 -30.42 -6.91
N LYS A 34 17.55 -30.48 -8.18
CA LYS A 34 17.76 -29.30 -9.03
C LYS A 34 16.46 -28.51 -9.25
N ASP A 35 15.38 -29.21 -9.59
CA ASP A 35 14.08 -28.57 -9.83
C ASP A 35 13.53 -27.94 -8.56
N TYR A 36 13.74 -28.59 -7.41
CA TYR A 36 13.29 -28.10 -6.13
C TYR A 36 14.09 -26.88 -5.66
N GLU A 37 15.41 -26.85 -5.91
CA GLU A 37 16.24 -25.65 -5.69
C GLU A 37 15.79 -24.47 -6.55
N ALA A 38 15.49 -24.73 -7.83
CA ALA A 38 14.98 -23.71 -8.75
C ALA A 38 13.64 -23.15 -8.25
N LEU A 39 12.72 -24.03 -7.82
CA LEU A 39 11.41 -23.64 -7.31
C LEU A 39 11.51 -22.85 -5.99
N ILE A 40 12.42 -23.22 -5.09
CA ILE A 40 12.66 -22.45 -3.86
C ILE A 40 13.19 -21.06 -4.18
N ARG A 41 14.11 -20.94 -5.15
CA ARG A 41 14.64 -19.65 -5.60
C ARG A 41 13.54 -18.78 -6.20
N GLU A 42 12.78 -19.33 -7.15
CA GLU A 42 11.65 -18.64 -7.78
C GLU A 42 10.62 -18.18 -6.74
N LYS A 43 10.26 -19.05 -5.80
CA LYS A 43 9.36 -18.70 -4.69
C LYS A 43 9.90 -17.51 -3.90
N LYS A 44 11.18 -17.51 -3.55
CA LYS A 44 11.80 -16.42 -2.79
C LYS A 44 11.79 -15.10 -3.58
N ASP A 45 12.07 -15.17 -4.88
CA ASP A 45 12.05 -14.00 -5.76
C ASP A 45 10.64 -13.42 -5.88
N LEU A 46 9.62 -14.28 -6.06
CA LEU A 46 8.21 -13.90 -6.09
C LEU A 46 7.73 -13.32 -4.75
N GLU A 47 8.11 -13.92 -3.63
CA GLU A 47 7.78 -13.40 -2.29
C GLU A 47 8.39 -12.00 -2.08
N GLN A 48 9.61 -11.77 -2.56
CA GLN A 48 10.26 -10.47 -2.49
C GLN A 48 9.57 -9.44 -3.39
N GLU A 49 9.18 -9.82 -4.61
CA GLU A 49 8.44 -8.95 -5.52
C GLU A 49 7.05 -8.60 -4.97
N ALA A 50 6.34 -9.57 -4.42
CA ALA A 50 5.04 -9.36 -3.77
C ALA A 50 5.17 -8.40 -2.59
N LYS A 51 6.21 -8.57 -1.76
CA LYS A 51 6.49 -7.65 -0.64
C LYS A 51 6.76 -6.23 -1.15
N ASN A 52 7.64 -6.07 -2.13
CA ASN A 52 7.96 -4.76 -2.71
C ASN A 52 6.73 -4.07 -3.31
N THR A 53 5.86 -4.84 -3.98
CA THR A 53 4.63 -4.32 -4.59
C THR A 53 3.62 -3.91 -3.52
N SER A 54 3.47 -4.70 -2.47
CA SER A 54 2.62 -4.39 -1.32
C SER A 54 3.07 -3.11 -0.59
N GLU A 55 4.37 -2.93 -0.40
CA GLU A 55 4.94 -1.70 0.20
C GLU A 55 4.65 -0.46 -0.66
N LYS A 56 4.82 -0.56 -1.99
CA LYS A 56 4.46 0.53 -2.92
C LYS A 56 2.96 0.85 -2.86
N LEU A 57 2.11 -0.17 -2.84
CA LEU A 57 0.65 0.01 -2.78
C LEU A 57 0.23 0.73 -1.49
N SER A 58 0.81 0.31 -0.35
CA SER A 58 0.60 0.97 0.94
C SER A 58 1.04 2.44 0.91
N HIS A 59 2.20 2.71 0.32
CA HIS A 59 2.69 4.09 0.15
C HIS A 59 1.73 4.95 -0.68
N PHE A 60 1.25 4.45 -1.83
CA PHE A 60 0.28 5.18 -2.66
C PHE A 60 -1.06 5.39 -1.96
N SER A 61 -1.57 4.40 -1.22
CA SER A 61 -2.79 4.54 -0.43
C SER A 61 -2.67 5.62 0.66
N ASN A 62 -1.50 5.74 1.29
CA ASN A 62 -1.23 6.82 2.26
C ASN A 62 -1.19 8.20 1.58
N ILE A 63 -0.59 8.29 0.40
CA ILE A 63 -0.57 9.54 -0.40
C ILE A 63 -2.00 9.93 -0.79
N GLU A 64 -2.79 8.99 -1.30
CA GLU A 64 -4.19 9.22 -1.69
C GLU A 64 -5.01 9.72 -0.50
N THR A 65 -4.87 9.07 0.66
CA THR A 65 -5.56 9.47 1.90
C THR A 65 -5.15 10.89 2.32
N THR A 66 -3.87 11.22 2.23
CA THR A 66 -3.35 12.54 2.59
C THR A 66 -3.86 13.61 1.62
N LEU A 67 -3.84 13.33 0.32
CA LEU A 67 -4.34 14.23 -0.71
C LEU A 67 -5.83 14.51 -0.52
N ASN A 68 -6.64 13.48 -0.26
CA ASN A 68 -8.07 13.62 0.03
C ASN A 68 -8.32 14.51 1.25
N LYS A 69 -7.54 14.35 2.33
CA LYS A 69 -7.60 15.24 3.50
C LYS A 69 -7.22 16.68 3.16
N SER A 70 -6.16 16.90 2.40
CA SER A 70 -5.74 18.24 1.99
C SER A 70 -6.80 18.93 1.12
N ILE A 71 -7.46 18.20 0.22
CA ILE A 71 -8.57 18.73 -0.60
C ILE A 71 -9.74 19.15 0.30
N LEU A 72 -10.10 18.31 1.28
CA LEU A 72 -11.17 18.62 2.22
C LEU A 72 -10.87 19.88 3.05
N VAL A 73 -9.65 19.97 3.60
CA VAL A 73 -9.22 21.17 4.35
C VAL A 73 -9.22 22.42 3.46
N ALA A 74 -8.76 22.31 2.20
CA ALA A 74 -8.80 23.42 1.26
C ALA A 74 -10.24 23.89 0.97
N GLN A 75 -11.19 22.95 0.83
CA GLN A 75 -12.60 23.27 0.65
C GLN A 75 -13.21 23.96 1.88
N GLU A 76 -12.94 23.43 3.09
CA GLU A 76 -13.38 24.05 4.34
C GLU A 76 -12.82 25.46 4.50
N THR A 77 -11.53 25.64 4.25
CA THR A 77 -10.86 26.95 4.31
C THR A 77 -11.46 27.92 3.30
N ALA A 78 -11.72 27.48 2.07
CA ALA A 78 -12.33 28.32 1.04
C ALA A 78 -13.74 28.76 1.43
N GLU A 79 -14.55 27.86 2.01
CA GLU A 79 -15.89 28.20 2.49
C GLU A 79 -15.83 29.13 3.71
N GLU A 80 -14.89 28.94 4.64
CA GLU A 80 -14.68 29.85 5.76
C GLU A 80 -14.30 31.26 5.30
N VAL A 81 -13.35 31.38 4.37
CA VAL A 81 -12.95 32.67 3.78
C VAL A 81 -14.15 33.35 3.12
N LYS A 82 -14.95 32.61 2.35
CA LYS A 82 -16.16 33.13 1.71
C LYS A 82 -17.20 33.57 2.75
N GLN A 83 -17.38 32.81 3.83
CA GLN A 83 -18.32 33.18 4.90
C GLN A 83 -17.87 34.44 5.64
N ASN A 84 -16.57 34.55 5.95
CA ASN A 84 -16.01 35.72 6.62
C ASN A 84 -16.11 36.97 5.75
N ALA A 85 -15.75 36.88 4.46
CA ALA A 85 -15.93 37.98 3.52
C ALA A 85 -17.40 38.44 3.40
N ASN A 86 -18.35 37.49 3.40
CA ASN A 86 -19.78 37.82 3.41
C ASN A 86 -20.24 38.50 4.71
N LYS A 87 -19.71 38.09 5.87
CA LYS A 87 -20.02 38.74 7.15
C LYS A 87 -19.47 40.17 7.18
N GLU A 88 -18.21 40.36 6.78
CA GLU A 88 -17.59 41.69 6.70
C GLU A 88 -18.33 42.61 5.75
N ALA A 89 -18.68 42.13 4.55
CA ALA A 89 -19.47 42.90 3.59
C ALA A 89 -20.82 43.35 4.18
N LYS A 90 -21.52 42.48 4.92
CA LYS A 90 -22.77 42.83 5.59
C LYS A 90 -22.57 43.91 6.67
N LEU A 91 -21.50 43.81 7.45
CA LEU A 91 -21.16 44.80 8.49
C LEU A 91 -20.87 46.17 7.86
N ILE A 92 -20.05 46.23 6.81
CA ILE A 92 -19.73 47.46 6.09
C ILE A 92 -21.01 48.13 5.55
N VAL A 93 -21.90 47.36 4.93
CA VAL A 93 -23.18 47.88 4.42
C VAL A 93 -24.06 48.41 5.55
N MET A 94 -24.10 47.72 6.69
CA MET A 94 -24.88 48.14 7.85
C MET A 94 -24.33 49.44 8.46
N GLU A 95 -23.02 49.57 8.61
CA GLU A 95 -22.37 50.78 9.10
C GLU A 95 -22.59 51.97 8.16
N ALA A 96 -22.43 51.77 6.84
CA ALA A 96 -22.69 52.80 5.85
C ALA A 96 -24.14 53.32 5.91
N LYS A 97 -25.12 52.41 6.03
CA LYS A 97 -26.54 52.78 6.21
C LYS A 97 -26.75 53.59 7.49
N LYS A 98 -26.14 53.18 8.61
CA LYS A 98 -26.25 53.89 9.89
C LYS A 98 -25.66 55.30 9.80
N MET A 99 -24.51 55.47 9.13
CA MET A 99 -23.88 56.77 8.92
C MET A 99 -24.77 57.70 8.09
N LEU A 100 -25.36 57.21 6.99
CA LEU A 100 -26.28 57.99 6.13
C LEU A 100 -27.51 58.51 6.87
N ILE A 101 -28.11 57.69 7.73
CA ILE A 101 -29.26 58.11 8.55
C ILE A 101 -28.83 59.19 9.56
N GLY A 102 -27.66 59.02 10.18
CA GLY A 102 -27.14 59.98 11.17
C GLY A 102 -26.67 61.32 10.57
N SER A 103 -26.28 61.36 9.29
CA SER A 103 -26.03 62.62 8.58
C SER A 103 -27.34 63.28 8.12
N SER A 104 -28.35 62.50 7.72
CA SER A 104 -29.67 63.03 7.35
C SER A 104 -30.46 63.64 8.51
N MET A 105 -30.16 63.29 9.77
CA MET A 105 -30.80 63.89 10.96
C MET A 105 -30.06 65.12 11.50
N ARG A 106 -28.91 65.50 10.92
CA ARG A 106 -28.10 66.66 11.34
C ARG A 106 -28.31 67.90 10.45
N HIS A 107 -29.16 67.80 9.44
CA HIS A 107 -29.70 68.91 8.66
C HIS A 107 -31.20 69.02 8.92
#